data_AF-A0A955VK00-F1
#
_entry.id   AF-A0A955VK00-F1
#
_cell.length_a   1.000
_cell.length_b   1.000
_cell.length_c   1.000
_cell.angle_alpha   90.00
_cell.angle_beta   90.00
_cell.angle_gamma   90.00
#
_symmetry.space_group_name_H-M   'P 1'
#
loop_
_entity.id
_entity.type
_entity.pdbx_description
1 polymer ?
#
loop_
_entity_poly.entity_id
_entity_poly.type
_entity_poly.pdbx_seq_one_letter_code
_entity_poly.pdbx_strand_id
1 'polypeptide(L)'
;MIRRVHNPPNPWRNGEIDWLEEPPKARLEIYFDHSKSILARNDSPDLSFRWSVNPYRGCFHACAYCYARPSHQHLDFGAGTDFERKIVVKPDAAALLEAEFNRERWKGELIAFSGNTDCYQPLESSFFVTRKCLEVCARYRNPVGIITKSPLIERDV
;
A
#
# COMPACT_ATOMS: atom_id res chain seq x y z
N MET A 1 7.48 25.54 -17.86
CA MET A 1 7.23 24.53 -18.91
C MET A 1 7.82 23.21 -18.41
N ILE A 2 6.99 22.19 -18.11
CA ILE A 2 7.48 20.91 -17.60
C ILE A 2 8.16 20.18 -18.77
N ARG A 3 9.49 20.05 -18.73
CA ARG A 3 10.25 19.29 -19.72
C ARG A 3 10.01 17.81 -19.43
N ARG A 4 9.30 17.10 -20.32
CA ARG A 4 9.29 15.63 -20.31
C ARG A 4 10.72 15.16 -20.50
N VAL A 5 11.37 14.69 -19.44
CA VAL A 5 12.63 13.96 -19.56
C VAL A 5 12.21 12.55 -19.93
N HIS A 6 12.61 12.10 -21.12
CA HIS A 6 12.42 10.71 -21.51
C HIS A 6 13.18 9.85 -20.49
N ASN A 7 12.51 8.87 -19.87
CA ASN A 7 13.21 7.95 -18.98
C ASN A 7 14.34 7.30 -19.81
N PRO A 8 15.62 7.47 -19.43
CA PRO A 8 16.70 6.88 -20.19
C PRO A 8 16.48 5.36 -20.26
N PRO A 9 16.75 4.74 -21.41
CA PRO A 9 16.62 3.29 -21.55
C PRO A 9 17.47 2.61 -20.48
N ASN A 10 16.91 1.60 -19.81
CA ASN A 10 17.63 0.84 -18.79
C ASN A 10 18.89 0.22 -19.42
N PRO A 11 20.10 0.60 -18.96
CA PRO A 11 21.36 0.16 -19.58
C PRO A 11 21.62 -1.34 -19.43
N TRP A 12 20.85 -2.02 -18.58
CA TRP A 12 20.90 -3.46 -18.36
C TRP A 12 19.81 -4.23 -19.13
N ARG A 13 18.95 -3.52 -19.89
CA ARG A 13 17.90 -4.15 -20.68
C ARG A 13 18.50 -4.70 -21.98
N ASN A 14 19.02 -5.92 -21.90
CA ASN A 14 19.66 -6.60 -23.03
C ASN A 14 18.67 -7.32 -23.98
N GLY A 15 17.37 -7.09 -23.82
CA GLY A 15 16.34 -7.74 -24.63
C GLY A 15 15.01 -6.98 -24.60
N GLU A 16 14.24 -7.16 -25.67
CA GLU A 16 12.87 -6.67 -25.79
C GLU A 16 11.91 -7.81 -25.40
N ILE A 17 10.87 -7.48 -24.65
CA ILE A 17 9.80 -8.43 -24.38
C ILE A 17 8.81 -8.21 -25.50
N ASP A 18 8.89 -9.07 -26.52
CA ASP A 18 7.88 -9.13 -27.57
C ASP A 18 6.77 -10.06 -27.11
N TRP A 19 5.54 -9.55 -27.10
CA TRP A 19 4.39 -10.39 -26.77
C TRP A 19 3.98 -11.12 -28.05
N LEU A 20 3.92 -12.46 -27.98
CA LEU A 20 3.46 -13.29 -29.11
C LEU A 20 2.03 -12.93 -29.55
N GLU A 21 1.25 -12.32 -28.65
CA GLU A 21 -0.11 -11.86 -28.86
C GLU A 21 -0.29 -10.45 -28.28
N GLU A 22 -1.38 -9.77 -28.63
CA GLU A 22 -1.68 -8.45 -28.09
C GLU A 22 -1.77 -8.52 -26.55
N PRO A 23 -1.05 -7.66 -25.81
CA PRO A 23 -1.02 -7.76 -24.35
C PRO A 23 -2.44 -7.67 -23.79
N PRO A 24 -2.84 -8.62 -22.92
CA PRO A 24 -4.22 -8.70 -22.46
C PRO A 24 -4.59 -7.42 -21.71
N LYS A 25 -5.80 -6.90 -21.96
CA LYS A 25 -6.28 -5.69 -21.29
C LYS A 25 -6.14 -5.85 -19.77
N ALA A 26 -5.38 -4.95 -19.16
CA ALA A 26 -5.22 -4.85 -17.72
C ALA A 26 -6.45 -4.18 -17.10
N ARG A 27 -7.52 -4.95 -16.89
CA ARG A 27 -8.69 -4.49 -16.15
C ARG A 27 -8.39 -4.55 -14.65
N LEU A 28 -8.59 -3.42 -14.00
CA LEU A 28 -8.61 -3.29 -12.55
C LEU A 28 -9.92 -3.85 -12.00
N GLU A 29 -9.80 -4.66 -10.96
CA GLU A 29 -10.87 -5.15 -10.12
C GLU A 29 -10.66 -4.62 -8.70
N ILE A 30 -11.72 -4.08 -8.11
CA ILE A 30 -11.68 -3.49 -6.78
C ILE A 30 -12.58 -4.33 -5.88
N TYR A 31 -12.04 -4.75 -4.73
CA TYR A 31 -12.76 -5.47 -3.70
C TYR A 31 -12.74 -4.67 -2.40
N PHE A 32 -13.70 -4.94 -1.51
CA PHE A 32 -13.76 -4.34 -0.18
C PHE A 32 -13.50 -5.41 0.89
N ASP A 33 -12.60 -5.11 1.82
CA ASP A 33 -12.20 -5.98 2.93
C ASP A 33 -12.85 -5.52 4.23
N HIS A 34 -13.54 -6.46 4.88
CA HIS A 34 -14.21 -6.29 6.18
C HIS A 34 -13.36 -6.83 7.33
N SER A 35 -12.07 -6.49 7.32
CA SER A 35 -11.12 -6.88 8.36
C SER A 35 -11.60 -6.45 9.74
N LYS A 36 -11.35 -7.28 10.76
CA LYS A 36 -11.71 -6.98 12.17
C LYS A 36 -10.62 -6.25 12.94
N SER A 37 -9.43 -6.11 12.34
CA SER A 37 -8.29 -5.37 12.85
C SER A 37 -7.48 -4.79 11.69
N ILE A 38 -6.74 -3.71 11.96
CA ILE A 38 -5.93 -3.04 10.94
C ILE A 38 -4.43 -3.03 11.25
N LEU A 39 -4.06 -3.14 12.52
CA LEU A 39 -2.66 -3.19 12.96
C LEU A 39 -2.08 -4.59 12.75
N ALA A 40 -1.00 -4.65 11.99
CA ALA A 40 -0.17 -5.84 11.86
C ALA A 40 1.09 -5.68 12.72
N ARG A 41 1.40 -6.71 13.50
CA ARG A 41 2.60 -6.76 14.34
C ARG A 41 3.72 -7.50 13.61
N ASN A 42 4.94 -7.01 13.76
CA ASN A 42 6.15 -7.78 13.47
C ASN A 42 7.12 -7.72 14.67
N ASP A 43 8.03 -8.68 14.73
CA ASP A 43 9.07 -8.83 15.75
C ASP A 43 10.45 -9.07 15.13
N SER A 44 10.61 -8.68 13.85
CA SER A 44 11.89 -8.77 13.16
C SER A 44 12.93 -7.87 13.85
N PRO A 45 14.13 -8.38 14.15
CA PRO A 45 15.21 -7.57 14.71
C PRO A 45 15.75 -6.54 13.71
N ASP A 46 15.45 -6.69 12.42
CA ASP A 46 15.97 -5.85 11.33
C ASP A 46 15.09 -4.64 11.03
N LEU A 47 13.88 -4.58 11.62
CA LEU A 47 12.92 -3.49 11.39
C LEU A 47 12.84 -2.58 12.62
N SER A 48 12.93 -1.28 12.38
CA SER A 48 12.86 -0.25 13.43
C SER A 48 11.43 0.03 13.94
N PHE A 49 10.41 -0.65 13.39
CA PHE A 49 9.01 -0.49 13.77
C PHE A 49 8.38 -1.84 14.10
N ARG A 50 7.49 -1.85 15.11
CA ARG A 50 6.72 -3.04 15.50
C ARG A 50 5.38 -3.14 14.78
N TRP A 51 4.73 -2.00 14.55
CA TRP A 51 3.36 -1.94 14.06
C TRP A 51 3.30 -1.36 12.67
N SER A 52 2.43 -1.94 11.84
CA SER A 52 2.15 -1.41 10.52
C SER A 52 0.66 -1.35 10.22
N VAL A 53 0.30 -0.42 9.33
CA VAL A 53 -1.06 -0.26 8.80
C VAL A 53 -0.98 -0.34 7.28
N ASN A 54 -1.82 -1.22 6.71
CA ASN A 54 -1.96 -1.37 5.27
C ASN A 54 -3.42 -1.11 4.88
N PRO A 55 -3.76 0.11 4.43
CA PRO A 55 -5.13 0.51 4.04
C PRO A 55 -5.67 -0.23 2.82
N TYR A 56 -4.76 -0.83 2.05
CA TYR A 56 -5.03 -1.60 0.85
C TYR A 56 -4.33 -2.97 0.91
N ARG A 57 -4.74 -3.90 0.05
CA ARG A 57 -3.96 -5.09 -0.33
C ARG A 57 -3.79 -5.09 -1.84
N GLY A 58 -2.60 -5.42 -2.31
CA GLY A 58 -2.21 -5.21 -3.72
C GLY A 58 -1.67 -3.81 -3.96
N CYS A 59 -1.04 -3.57 -5.11
CA CYS A 59 -0.47 -2.27 -5.42
C CYS A 59 -0.34 -2.02 -6.93
N PHE A 60 -0.91 -0.90 -7.39
CA PHE A 60 -0.82 -0.45 -8.79
C PHE A 60 0.59 -0.18 -9.31
N HIS A 61 1.57 0.02 -8.42
CA HIS A 61 2.95 0.28 -8.85
C HIS A 61 3.56 -0.92 -9.60
N ALA A 62 2.95 -2.11 -9.53
CA ALA A 62 3.29 -3.28 -10.34
C ALA A 62 4.78 -3.63 -10.35
N CYS A 63 5.49 -3.34 -9.26
CA CYS A 63 6.94 -3.52 -9.22
C CYS A 63 7.28 -5.01 -9.38
N ALA A 64 8.08 -5.35 -10.37
CA ALA A 64 8.47 -6.73 -10.66
C ALA A 64 9.16 -7.39 -9.45
N TYR A 65 9.91 -6.61 -8.67
CA TYR A 65 10.64 -7.04 -7.47
C TYR A 65 9.84 -6.93 -6.16
N CYS A 66 8.52 -6.73 -6.21
CA CYS A 66 7.74 -6.48 -5.00
C CYS A 66 7.64 -7.72 -4.11
N TYR A 67 8.23 -7.66 -2.92
CA TYR A 67 8.18 -8.75 -1.93
C TYR A 67 6.76 -9.02 -1.40
N ALA A 68 5.84 -8.05 -1.51
CA ALA A 68 4.48 -8.15 -0.99
C ALA A 68 3.57 -9.04 -1.85
N ARG A 69 3.98 -9.37 -3.08
CA ARG A 69 3.20 -10.16 -4.04
C ARG A 69 2.63 -11.47 -3.50
N PRO A 70 3.39 -12.31 -2.76
CA PRO A 70 2.88 -13.56 -2.20
C PRO A 70 1.72 -13.36 -1.19
N SER A 71 1.59 -12.18 -0.60
CA SER A 71 0.48 -11.91 0.34
C SER A 71 -0.91 -12.04 -0.30
N HIS A 72 -1.02 -11.83 -1.63
CA HIS A 72 -2.26 -11.98 -2.38
C HIS A 72 -2.77 -13.42 -2.42
N GLN A 73 -1.90 -14.42 -2.25
CA GLN A 73 -2.29 -15.83 -2.23
C GLN A 73 -3.14 -16.18 -1.01
N HIS A 74 -3.08 -15.38 0.06
CA HIS A 74 -3.96 -15.54 1.23
C HIS A 74 -5.41 -15.11 0.94
N LEU A 75 -5.66 -14.54 -0.23
CA LEU A 75 -6.98 -14.11 -0.71
C LEU A 75 -7.46 -14.97 -1.88
N ASP A 76 -6.82 -16.12 -2.11
CA ASP A 76 -7.02 -16.98 -3.29
C ASP A 76 -6.77 -16.26 -4.63
N PHE A 77 -5.96 -15.20 -4.61
CA PHE A 77 -5.52 -14.48 -5.80
C PHE A 77 -4.09 -14.87 -6.20
N GLY A 78 -3.74 -14.66 -7.47
CA GLY A 78 -2.38 -14.86 -7.95
C GLY A 78 -1.38 -13.86 -7.34
N ALA A 79 -0.15 -14.30 -7.07
CA ALA A 79 0.96 -13.41 -6.71
C ALA A 79 1.55 -12.65 -7.92
N GLY A 80 1.23 -13.09 -9.13
CA GLY A 80 1.63 -12.45 -10.38
C GLY A 80 0.81 -11.19 -10.65
N THR A 81 0.22 -11.11 -11.84
CA THR A 81 -0.50 -9.92 -12.32
C THR A 81 -1.74 -9.54 -11.51
N ASP A 82 -2.30 -10.48 -10.75
CA ASP A 82 -3.41 -10.23 -9.84
C ASP A 82 -3.05 -9.23 -8.73
N PHE A 83 -1.79 -9.15 -8.29
CA PHE A 83 -1.37 -8.22 -7.22
C PHE A 83 -1.57 -6.75 -7.59
N GLU A 84 -1.33 -6.39 -8.84
CA GLU A 84 -1.50 -5.04 -9.37
C GLU A 84 -2.89 -4.79 -10.00
N ARG A 85 -3.67 -5.85 -10.24
CA ARG A 85 -4.98 -5.77 -10.90
C ARG A 85 -6.16 -5.99 -9.99
N LYS A 86 -6.03 -6.76 -8.92
CA LYS A 86 -7.09 -7.06 -7.95
C LYS A 86 -6.77 -6.36 -6.65
N ILE A 87 -7.24 -5.13 -6.50
CA ILE A 87 -6.91 -4.29 -5.34
C ILE A 87 -8.03 -4.39 -4.32
N VAL A 88 -7.64 -4.65 -3.08
CA VAL A 88 -8.58 -4.77 -1.97
C VAL A 88 -8.47 -3.54 -1.09
N VAL A 89 -9.57 -2.81 -0.94
CA VAL A 89 -9.68 -1.60 -0.14
C VAL A 89 -10.21 -1.95 1.24
N LYS A 90 -9.63 -1.39 2.30
CA LYS A 90 -10.15 -1.53 3.68
C LYS A 90 -10.85 -0.25 4.12
N PRO A 91 -12.13 -0.04 3.76
CA PRO A 91 -12.81 1.23 4.01
C PRO A 91 -12.89 1.59 5.50
N ASP A 92 -12.95 0.58 6.37
CA ASP A 92 -13.07 0.75 7.83
C ASP A 92 -11.71 0.89 8.55
N ALA A 93 -10.60 0.98 7.80
CA ALA A 93 -9.25 1.01 8.38
C ALA A 93 -9.07 2.10 9.46
N ALA A 94 -9.60 3.30 9.23
CA ALA A 94 -9.50 4.40 10.18
C ALA A 94 -10.29 4.13 11.47
N ALA A 95 -11.51 3.60 11.34
CA ALA A 95 -12.35 3.25 12.50
C ALA A 95 -11.72 2.13 13.33
N LEU A 96 -11.16 1.10 12.67
CA LEU A 96 -10.43 0.03 13.33
C LEU A 96 -9.16 0.55 14.03
N LEU A 97 -8.46 1.51 13.42
CA LEU A 97 -7.26 2.11 14.00
C LEU A 97 -7.60 2.89 15.27
N GLU A 98 -8.64 3.72 15.21
CA GLU A 98 -9.14 4.48 16.37
C GLU A 98 -9.60 3.55 17.50
N ALA A 99 -10.29 2.46 17.16
CA ALA A 99 -10.69 1.44 18.12
C ALA A 99 -9.48 0.77 18.81
N GLU A 100 -8.36 0.59 18.12
CA GLU A 100 -7.12 0.08 18.74
C GLU A 100 -6.45 1.12 19.64
N PHE A 101 -6.43 2.39 19.25
CA PHE A 101 -5.83 3.47 20.06
C PHE A 101 -6.60 3.74 21.35
N ASN A 102 -7.90 3.49 21.37
CA ASN A 102 -8.73 3.59 22.57
C ASN A 102 -8.49 2.47 23.60
N ARG A 103 -7.66 1.46 23.27
CA ARG A 103 -7.35 0.38 24.22
C ARG A 103 -6.22 0.81 25.15
N GLU A 104 -6.35 0.55 26.44
CA GLU A 104 -5.36 0.91 27.49
C GLU A 104 -3.93 0.38 27.23
N ARG A 105 -3.84 -0.71 26.46
CA ARG A 105 -2.57 -1.31 26.08
C ARG A 105 -1.83 -0.57 24.98
N TRP A 106 -2.48 0.32 24.23
CA TRP A 106 -1.81 1.10 23.19
C TRP A 106 -0.89 2.13 23.86
N LYS A 107 0.39 2.15 23.47
CA LYS A 107 1.43 2.97 24.12
C LYS A 107 1.98 4.08 23.22
N GLY A 108 1.33 4.37 22.10
CA GLY A 108 1.79 5.41 21.18
C GLY A 108 3.00 5.00 20.33
N GLU A 109 3.15 3.70 20.05
CA GLU A 109 4.28 3.20 19.26
C GLU A 109 4.21 3.70 17.80
N LEU A 110 5.39 3.78 17.15
CA LEU A 110 5.50 4.13 15.74
C LEU A 110 4.68 3.17 14.87
N ILE A 111 3.87 3.73 13.98
CA ILE A 111 3.13 2.98 12.97
C ILE A 111 3.74 3.24 11.59
N ALA A 112 4.22 2.18 10.96
CA ALA A 112 4.65 2.23 9.57
C ALA A 112 3.47 2.00 8.62
N PHE A 113 3.27 2.92 7.68
CA PHE A 113 2.39 2.71 6.54
C PHE A 113 3.18 2.16 5.37
N SER A 114 2.47 1.48 4.47
CA SER A 114 3.02 0.86 3.26
C SER A 114 3.94 -0.34 3.51
N GLY A 115 3.65 -1.15 4.53
CA GLY A 115 4.43 -2.36 4.82
C GLY A 115 4.20 -3.52 3.83
N ASN A 116 3.05 -3.56 3.15
CA ASN A 116 2.70 -4.65 2.22
C ASN A 116 1.87 -4.15 1.01
N THR A 117 1.78 -2.84 0.84
CA THR A 117 1.09 -2.13 -0.24
C THR A 117 1.68 -0.71 -0.31
N ASP A 118 1.35 0.08 -1.33
CA ASP A 118 1.59 1.52 -1.25
C ASP A 118 0.30 2.21 -0.77
N CYS A 119 0.36 2.89 0.37
CA CYS A 119 -0.80 3.56 0.96
C CYS A 119 -1.27 4.79 0.15
N TYR A 120 -0.43 5.33 -0.72
CA TYR A 120 -0.76 6.45 -1.62
C TYR A 120 -0.86 6.02 -3.10
N GLN A 121 -1.09 4.73 -3.36
CA GLN A 121 -1.41 4.26 -4.71
C GLN A 121 -2.60 5.04 -5.31
N PRO A 122 -2.76 5.10 -6.65
CA PRO A 122 -3.73 6.00 -7.29
C PRO A 122 -5.16 5.98 -6.72
N LEU A 123 -5.63 4.82 -6.24
CA LEU A 123 -6.95 4.70 -5.59
C LEU A 123 -7.13 5.56 -4.33
N GLU A 124 -6.05 5.94 -3.64
CA GLU A 124 -6.10 6.84 -2.48
C GLU A 124 -6.61 8.24 -2.86
N SER A 125 -6.48 8.66 -4.13
CA SER A 125 -7.07 9.92 -4.60
C SER A 125 -8.60 9.90 -4.63
N SER A 126 -9.21 8.71 -4.62
CA SER A 126 -10.66 8.53 -4.64
C SER A 126 -11.22 8.07 -3.29
N PHE A 127 -10.53 7.17 -2.59
CA PHE A 127 -11.05 6.56 -1.36
C PHE A 127 -10.62 7.26 -0.06
N PHE A 128 -9.49 7.98 -0.08
CA PHE A 128 -8.98 8.71 1.09
C PHE A 128 -8.80 7.84 2.35
N VAL A 129 -8.53 6.54 2.20
CA VAL A 129 -8.46 5.62 3.35
C VAL A 129 -7.22 5.94 4.17
N THR A 130 -6.08 6.15 3.51
CA THR A 130 -4.84 6.53 4.16
C THR A 130 -5.00 7.87 4.86
N ARG A 131 -5.57 8.88 4.19
CA ARG A 131 -5.84 10.18 4.82
C ARG A 131 -6.66 10.06 6.10
N LYS A 132 -7.76 9.30 6.08
CA LYS A 132 -8.59 9.09 7.27
C LYS A 132 -7.81 8.41 8.39
N CYS A 133 -6.94 7.44 8.09
CA CYS A 133 -6.04 6.86 9.09
C CYS A 133 -5.06 7.88 9.66
N LEU A 134 -4.49 8.76 8.82
CA LEU A 134 -3.58 9.81 9.28
C LEU A 134 -4.28 10.87 10.13
N GLU A 135 -5.53 11.21 9.83
CA GLU A 135 -6.36 12.08 10.66
C GLU A 135 -6.59 11.47 12.06
N VAL A 136 -6.78 10.15 12.16
CA VAL A 136 -6.81 9.43 13.44
C VAL A 136 -5.45 9.54 14.15
N CYS A 137 -4.35 9.21 13.48
CA CYS A 137 -3.01 9.34 14.05
C CYS A 137 -2.73 10.75 14.57
N ALA A 138 -3.11 11.78 13.82
CA ALA A 138 -2.93 13.19 14.19
C ALA A 138 -3.73 13.56 15.45
N ARG A 139 -5.00 13.14 15.54
CA ARG A 139 -5.84 13.38 16.73
C ARG A 139 -5.23 12.78 18.00
N TYR A 140 -4.69 11.56 17.90
CA TYR A 140 -4.05 10.86 19.02
C TYR A 140 -2.57 11.24 19.20
N ARG A 141 -2.03 12.12 18.34
CA ARG A 141 -0.60 12.48 18.28
C ARG A 141 0.30 11.24 18.19
N ASN A 142 -0.16 10.19 17.51
CA ASN A 142 0.58 8.96 17.34
C ASN A 142 1.66 9.13 16.26
N PRO A 143 2.91 8.71 16.50
CA PRO A 143 3.97 8.78 15.52
C PRO A 143 3.69 7.88 14.30
N VAL A 144 4.01 8.39 13.11
CA VAL A 144 3.78 7.72 11.82
C VAL A 144 5.05 7.76 10.98
N GLY A 145 5.37 6.64 10.34
CA GLY A 145 6.36 6.54 9.27
C GLY A 145 5.67 6.11 7.98
N ILE A 146 6.03 6.70 6.84
CA ILE A 146 5.44 6.38 5.54
C ILE A 146 6.54 6.15 4.51
N ILE A 147 6.37 5.11 3.70
CA ILE A 147 7.15 4.88 2.48
C ILE A 147 6.17 4.90 1.30
N THR A 148 6.45 5.64 0.24
CA THR A 148 5.61 5.64 -0.96
C THR A 148 6.40 5.99 -2.21
N LYS A 149 5.92 5.53 -3.37
CA LYS A 149 6.37 5.93 -4.70
C LYS A 149 5.46 6.98 -5.36
N SER A 150 4.40 7.38 -4.66
CA SER A 150 3.39 8.29 -5.17
C SER A 150 3.64 9.72 -4.69
N PRO A 151 3.57 10.73 -5.58
CA PRO A 151 3.63 12.14 -5.18
C PRO A 151 2.36 12.59 -4.41
N LEU A 152 1.31 11.76 -4.36
CA LEU A 152 0.06 12.09 -3.66
C LEU A 152 0.26 12.36 -2.15
N ILE A 153 1.37 11.90 -1.58
CA ILE A 153 1.76 12.21 -0.20
C ILE A 153 1.85 13.71 0.08
N GLU A 154 2.21 14.54 -0.91
CA GLU A 154 2.29 16.00 -0.77
C GLU A 154 0.96 16.64 -0.31
N ARG A 155 -0.18 15.95 -0.51
CA ARG A 155 -1.50 16.40 -0.02
C ARG A 155 -1.59 16.46 1.52
N ASP A 156 -0.81 15.61 2.20
CA ASP A 156 -0.99 15.29 3.62
C ASP A 156 0.29 15.57 4.46
N VAL A 157 1.28 16.29 3.91
CA VAL A 157 2.51 16.76 4.59
C VAL A 157 2.39 18.21 5.02
#